data_AF-A0A7R8WVD7-F1
#
_entry.id   AF-A0A7R8WVD7-F1
#
_cell.length_a   1.000
_cell.length_b   1.000
_cell.length_c   1.000
_cell.angle_alpha   90.00
_cell.angle_beta   90.00
_cell.angle_gamma   90.00
#
_symmetry.space_group_name_H-M   'P 1'
#
loop_
_entity.id
_entity.type
_entity.pdbx_description
1 polymer ?
#
loop_
_entity_poly.entity_id
_entity_poly.type
_entity_poly.pdbx_seq_one_letter_code
_entity_poly.pdbx_strand_id
1 'polypeptide(L)'
;MNMLFQTVVVSVLVTLGMSVEGAEECKRELTRIVGGEEANLSEYPFAVSIQLKVDDQWHHFCGGVILNEVFVLTAGHCYLDTKVENDIMLLRLAEPFDLEAGPEIAAAELPTKEDPLPLFDKESSCVAVGWGLTRPKIFDPEEKSKSPVL
;
A
#
# COMPACT_ATOMS: atom_id res chain seq x y z
N MET A 1 -48.46 -7.48 -33.77
CA MET A 1 -47.81 -8.67 -33.18
C MET A 1 -46.60 -8.20 -32.36
N ASN A 2 -46.74 -8.23 -31.03
CA ASN A 2 -45.70 -8.52 -30.04
C ASN A 2 -44.56 -7.55 -29.71
N MET A 3 -44.70 -6.22 -29.85
CA MET A 3 -43.63 -5.30 -29.35
C MET A 3 -43.94 -4.57 -28.04
N LEU A 4 -45.21 -4.51 -27.61
CA LEU A 4 -45.60 -3.85 -26.35
C LEU A 4 -45.65 -4.81 -25.16
N PHE A 5 -45.96 -6.10 -25.39
CA PHE A 5 -45.98 -7.11 -24.32
C PHE A 5 -44.58 -7.49 -23.85
N GLN A 6 -43.58 -7.45 -24.73
CA GLN A 6 -42.21 -7.89 -24.41
C GLN A 6 -41.50 -6.88 -23.50
N THR A 7 -41.65 -5.58 -23.77
CA THR A 7 -41.01 -4.50 -22.98
C THR A 7 -41.60 -4.38 -21.58
N VAL A 8 -42.90 -4.63 -21.41
CA VAL A 8 -43.59 -4.58 -20.11
C VAL A 8 -43.21 -5.77 -19.23
N VAL A 9 -42.98 -6.95 -19.80
CA VAL A 9 -42.56 -8.14 -19.02
C VAL A 9 -41.12 -8.02 -18.53
N VAL A 10 -40.23 -7.44 -19.34
CA VAL A 10 -38.81 -7.24 -18.96
C VAL A 10 -38.68 -6.24 -17.81
N SER A 11 -39.46 -5.15 -17.79
CA SER A 11 -39.41 -4.18 -16.69
C SER A 11 -39.98 -4.70 -15.38
N VAL A 12 -41.00 -5.56 -15.41
CA VAL A 12 -41.60 -6.18 -14.20
C VAL A 12 -40.69 -7.25 -13.58
N LEU A 13 -39.90 -7.96 -14.38
CA LEU A 13 -38.93 -8.94 -13.87
C LEU A 13 -37.71 -8.27 -13.21
N VAL A 14 -37.30 -7.09 -13.67
CA VAL A 14 -36.15 -6.36 -13.09
C VAL A 14 -36.50 -5.72 -11.74
N THR A 15 -37.78 -5.44 -11.46
CA THR A 15 -38.19 -4.77 -10.21
C THR A 15 -38.52 -5.72 -9.05
N LEU A 16 -38.46 -7.04 -9.25
CA LEU A 16 -38.67 -8.02 -8.19
C LEU A 16 -37.41 -8.87 -7.97
N GLY A 17 -36.46 -8.30 -7.23
CA GLY A 17 -35.70 -9.09 -6.26
C GLY A 17 -34.32 -9.62 -6.67
N MET A 18 -33.44 -8.76 -7.19
CA MET A 18 -32.00 -8.96 -7.00
C MET A 18 -31.43 -7.73 -6.30
N SER A 19 -31.13 -7.87 -5.00
CA SER A 19 -30.10 -7.02 -4.38
C SER A 19 -28.82 -7.32 -5.13
N VAL A 20 -28.35 -6.36 -5.92
CA VAL A 20 -26.92 -6.28 -6.17
C VAL A 20 -26.31 -5.88 -4.83
N GLU A 21 -25.80 -6.86 -4.10
CA GLU A 21 -24.74 -6.63 -3.13
C GLU A 21 -23.53 -6.21 -3.96
N GLY A 22 -23.52 -4.92 -4.31
CA GLY A 22 -22.28 -4.28 -4.72
C GLY A 22 -21.33 -4.45 -3.55
N ALA A 23 -20.29 -5.27 -3.76
CA ALA A 23 -19.07 -5.12 -2.99
C ALA A 23 -18.64 -3.67 -3.18
N GLU A 24 -18.89 -2.83 -2.18
CA GLU A 24 -18.19 -1.57 -2.06
C GLU A 24 -16.73 -1.94 -1.82
N GLU A 25 -16.00 -2.10 -2.93
CA GLU A 25 -14.56 -2.05 -2.89
C GLU A 25 -14.23 -0.72 -2.22
N CYS A 26 -13.58 -0.76 -1.06
CA CYS A 26 -13.20 0.42 -0.30
C CYS A 26 -12.09 1.16 -1.07
N LYS A 27 -12.45 1.72 -2.21
CA LYS A 27 -11.58 2.57 -3.02
C LYS A 27 -11.78 3.99 -2.55
N ARG A 28 -11.45 4.25 -1.27
CA ARG A 28 -11.10 5.61 -0.90
C ARG A 28 -9.73 5.87 -1.52
N GLU A 29 -9.70 6.71 -2.55
CA GLU A 29 -8.48 7.40 -2.98
C GLU A 29 -8.05 8.34 -1.83
N LEU A 30 -7.60 7.76 -0.72
CA LEU A 30 -6.96 8.45 0.39
C LEU A 30 -5.61 8.93 -0.13
N THR A 31 -5.60 10.10 -0.75
CA THR A 31 -4.38 10.75 -1.23
C THR A 31 -3.47 11.16 -0.07
N ARG A 32 -3.96 11.13 1.17
CA ARG A 32 -3.22 11.51 2.37
C ARG A 32 -3.76 10.78 3.61
N ILE A 33 -2.85 10.18 4.38
CA ILE A 33 -3.14 9.73 5.75
C ILE A 33 -3.24 10.99 6.63
N VAL A 34 -4.34 11.17 7.36
CA VAL A 34 -4.56 12.32 8.26
C VAL A 34 -5.02 11.79 9.61
N GLY A 35 -4.39 12.26 10.69
CA GLY A 35 -4.71 11.85 12.05
C GLY A 35 -3.96 10.61 12.57
N GLY A 36 -2.76 10.35 12.05
CA GLY A 36 -1.86 9.36 12.65
C GLY A 36 -1.19 9.88 13.93
N GLU A 37 -0.54 8.98 14.66
CA GLU A 37 0.27 9.26 15.84
C GLU A 37 1.75 8.91 15.61
N GLU A 38 2.64 9.47 16.44
CA GLU A 38 4.06 9.14 16.39
C GLU A 38 4.27 7.71 16.89
N ALA A 39 4.88 6.86 16.06
CA ALA A 39 5.21 5.49 16.43
C ALA A 39 6.41 5.45 17.38
N ASN A 40 6.41 4.50 18.31
CA ASN A 40 7.57 4.26 19.17
C ASN A 40 8.72 3.61 18.39
N LEU A 41 9.96 3.78 18.88
CA LEU A 41 11.21 3.39 18.21
C LEU A 41 11.30 1.91 17.80
N SER A 42 10.51 1.02 18.38
CA SER A 42 10.49 -0.43 18.09
C SER A 42 9.08 -0.97 17.82
N GLU A 43 8.12 -0.08 17.54
CA GLU A 43 6.72 -0.48 17.35
C GLU A 43 6.50 -1.18 16.00
N TYR A 44 7.22 -0.74 14.98
CA TYR A 44 7.16 -1.29 13.62
C TYR A 44 8.57 -1.56 13.08
N PRO A 45 9.28 -2.54 13.67
CA PRO A 45 10.72 -2.76 13.43
C PRO A 45 11.04 -3.28 12.02
N PHE A 46 10.03 -3.62 11.23
CA PHE A 46 10.15 -4.03 9.84
C PHE A 46 10.05 -2.87 8.84
N ALA A 47 9.73 -1.64 9.28
CA ALA A 47 9.52 -0.51 8.40
C ALA A 47 10.83 0.02 7.80
N VAL A 48 10.89 0.17 6.47
CA VAL A 48 12.07 0.62 5.74
C VAL A 48 11.84 1.96 5.06
N SER A 49 12.79 2.88 5.22
CA SER A 49 12.90 4.10 4.43
C SER A 49 13.83 3.88 3.24
N ILE A 50 13.29 3.87 2.03
CA ILE A 50 14.07 3.76 0.79
C ILE A 50 14.46 5.16 0.34
N GLN A 51 15.75 5.37 0.12
CA GLN A 51 16.33 6.69 -0.11
C GLN A 51 17.16 6.74 -1.39
N LEU A 52 17.12 7.88 -2.08
CA LEU A 52 18.03 8.20 -3.18
C LEU A 52 18.99 9.30 -2.73
N LYS A 53 20.22 9.24 -3.22
CA LYS A 53 21.21 10.30 -3.01
C LYS A 53 21.14 11.30 -4.17
N VAL A 54 20.78 12.55 -3.86
CA VAL A 54 20.67 13.66 -4.82
C VAL A 54 21.38 14.88 -4.24
N ASP A 55 22.19 15.58 -5.03
CA ASP A 55 22.95 16.76 -4.57
C ASP A 55 23.70 16.53 -3.24
N ASP A 56 24.29 15.34 -3.08
CA ASP A 56 24.96 14.86 -1.84
C ASP A 56 24.07 14.67 -0.59
N GLN A 57 22.75 14.77 -0.72
CA GLN A 57 21.79 14.55 0.35
C GLN A 57 20.95 13.29 0.11
N TRP A 58 20.59 12.59 1.18
CA TRP A 58 19.69 11.44 1.13
C TRP A 58 18.24 11.91 1.25
N HIS A 59 17.40 11.44 0.32
CA HIS A 59 15.99 11.77 0.28
C HIS A 59 15.15 10.50 0.32
N HIS A 60 14.29 10.38 1.33
CA HIS A 60 13.23 9.38 1.36
C HIS A 60 12.27 9.59 0.20
N PHE A 61 12.00 8.53 -0.55
CA PHE A 61 11.08 8.58 -1.69
C PHE A 61 10.06 7.44 -1.72
N CYS A 62 10.35 6.31 -1.06
CA CYS A 62 9.46 5.16 -0.97
C CYS A 62 9.63 4.41 0.36
N GLY A 63 8.60 3.66 0.74
CA GLY A 63 8.63 2.73 1.87
C GLY A 63 8.98 1.31 1.45
N GLY A 64 9.32 0.47 2.43
CA GLY A 64 9.47 -0.97 2.25
C GLY A 64 9.27 -1.72 3.57
N VAL A 65 9.33 -3.04 3.49
CA VAL A 65 9.16 -3.96 4.62
C VAL A 65 10.28 -5.01 4.61
N ILE A 66 10.93 -5.20 5.74
CA ILE A 66 11.93 -6.26 5.92
C ILE A 66 11.24 -7.62 5.90
N LEU A 67 11.71 -8.55 5.05
CA LEU A 67 11.21 -9.93 5.02
C LEU A 67 12.17 -10.96 5.62
N ASN A 68 13.47 -10.69 5.52
CA ASN A 68 14.57 -11.50 6.06
C ASN A 68 15.87 -10.71 5.84
N GLU A 69 17.01 -11.25 6.26
CA GLU A 69 18.33 -10.61 6.31
C GLU A 69 18.78 -9.97 4.98
N VAL A 70 18.23 -10.41 3.84
CA VAL A 70 18.67 -9.95 2.51
C VAL A 70 17.56 -9.37 1.64
N PHE A 71 16.30 -9.45 2.04
CA PHE A 71 15.16 -9.01 1.23
C PHE A 71 14.30 -7.94 1.91
N VAL A 72 14.04 -6.87 1.15
CA VAL A 72 13.04 -5.85 1.45
C VAL A 72 11.93 -5.91 0.39
N LEU A 73 10.69 -6.00 0.84
CA LEU A 73 9.49 -5.90 0.02
C LEU A 73 9.13 -4.43 -0.20
N THR A 74 8.77 -4.07 -1.43
CA THR A 74 8.27 -2.74 -1.80
C THR A 74 7.36 -2.84 -3.03
N ALA A 75 6.88 -1.70 -3.53
CA ALA A 75 6.07 -1.63 -4.73
C ALA A 75 6.94 -1.58 -6.00
N GLY A 76 6.46 -2.15 -7.10
CA GLY A 76 7.14 -2.09 -8.40
C GLY A 76 7.20 -0.66 -8.95
N HIS A 77 6.18 0.15 -8.69
CA HIS A 77 6.15 1.56 -9.08
C HIS A 77 7.25 2.39 -8.41
N CYS A 78 7.81 1.95 -7.27
CA CYS A 78 8.95 2.64 -6.66
C CYS A 78 10.22 2.56 -7.53
N TYR A 79 10.29 1.63 -8.48
CA TYR A 79 11.40 1.55 -9.43
C TYR A 79 11.09 2.21 -10.78
N LEU A 80 9.91 1.95 -11.35
CA LEU A 80 9.58 2.38 -12.72
C LEU A 80 8.78 3.69 -12.77
N ASP A 81 8.30 4.21 -11.65
CA ASP A 81 7.40 5.37 -11.55
C ASP A 81 6.18 5.27 -12.51
N THR A 82 5.73 4.05 -12.76
CA THR A 82 4.57 3.75 -13.59
C THR A 82 3.67 2.74 -12.88
N LYS A 83 2.36 2.86 -13.06
CA LYS A 83 1.41 1.85 -12.61
C LYS A 83 1.69 0.54 -13.36
N VAL A 84 2.00 -0.51 -12.60
CA VAL A 84 2.23 -1.85 -13.12
C VAL A 84 1.12 -2.78 -12.62
N GLU A 85 0.75 -3.75 -13.44
CA GLU A 85 -0.04 -4.89 -12.97
C GLU A 85 0.85 -5.74 -12.05
N ASN A 86 0.32 -6.19 -10.90
CA ASN A 86 1.11 -6.81 -9.83
C ASN A 86 2.24 -5.89 -9.32
N ASP A 87 1.85 -4.82 -8.64
CA ASP A 87 2.73 -3.76 -8.15
C ASP A 87 3.55 -4.17 -6.91
N ILE A 88 4.43 -5.16 -7.11
CA ILE A 88 5.25 -5.78 -6.07
C ILE A 88 6.69 -5.95 -6.57
N MET A 89 7.66 -5.66 -5.70
CA MET A 89 9.09 -5.82 -5.97
C MET A 89 9.86 -6.24 -4.72
N LEU A 90 10.86 -7.09 -4.91
CA LEU A 90 11.86 -7.43 -3.88
C LEU A 90 13.17 -6.72 -4.18
N LEU A 91 13.65 -5.95 -3.20
CA LEU A 91 15.01 -5.43 -3.19
C LEU A 91 15.91 -6.44 -2.47
N ARG A 92 16.93 -6.93 -3.17
CA ARG A 92 17.99 -7.74 -2.57
C ARG A 92 19.11 -6.83 -2.09
N LEU A 93 19.46 -6.91 -0.81
CA LEU A 93 20.56 -6.14 -0.25
C LEU A 93 21.91 -6.65 -0.75
N ALA A 94 22.88 -5.75 -0.83
CA ALA A 94 24.25 -6.10 -1.21
C ALA A 94 24.90 -6.99 -0.14
N GLU A 95 24.68 -6.64 1.13
CA GLU A 95 25.11 -7.39 2.31
C GLU A 95 23.90 -7.67 3.21
N PRO A 96 23.88 -8.81 3.94
CA PRO A 96 22.81 -9.09 4.88
C PRO A 96 22.81 -8.08 6.04
N PHE A 97 21.64 -7.65 6.50
CA PHE A 97 21.55 -6.90 7.75
C PHE A 97 21.39 -7.85 8.95
N ASP A 98 21.83 -7.38 10.12
CA ASP A 98 21.80 -8.14 11.36
C ASP A 98 20.45 -7.98 12.06
N LEU A 99 19.60 -9.01 11.98
CA LEU A 99 18.31 -9.08 12.67
C LEU A 99 18.46 -9.14 14.20
N GLU A 100 19.64 -9.50 14.71
CA GLU A 100 19.90 -9.64 16.14
C GLU A 100 20.56 -8.37 16.73
N ALA A 101 20.74 -7.33 15.91
CA ALA A 101 21.38 -6.08 16.33
C ALA A 101 20.60 -5.34 17.44
N GLY A 102 19.28 -5.57 17.56
CA GLY A 102 18.46 -5.00 18.60
C GLY A 102 16.95 -5.12 18.33
N PRO A 103 16.09 -4.73 19.28
CA PRO A 103 14.62 -4.82 19.15
C PRO A 103 14.03 -3.86 18.10
N GLU A 104 14.86 -2.98 17.56
CA GLU A 104 14.49 -1.92 16.61
C GLU A 104 14.37 -2.46 15.17
N ILE A 105 14.89 -3.66 14.90
CA ILE A 105 14.93 -4.27 13.58
C ILE A 105 14.36 -5.69 13.66
N ALA A 106 13.37 -5.99 12.84
CA ALA A 106 12.82 -7.34 12.74
C ALA A 106 12.18 -7.56 11.36
N ALA A 107 12.05 -8.82 10.96
CA ALA A 107 11.31 -9.19 9.76
C ALA A 107 9.80 -9.20 10.02
N ALA A 108 9.02 -8.81 9.01
CA ALA A 108 7.58 -9.02 8.99
C ALA A 108 7.25 -10.44 8.50
N GLU A 109 6.24 -11.06 9.10
CA GLU A 109 5.69 -12.32 8.63
C GLU A 109 4.70 -12.09 7.49
N LEU A 110 4.80 -12.91 6.45
CA LEU A 110 3.85 -12.89 5.34
C LEU A 110 2.79 -13.98 5.53
N PRO A 111 1.52 -13.70 5.20
CA PRO A 111 0.48 -14.72 5.20
C PRO A 111 0.81 -15.83 4.20
N THR A 112 0.44 -17.05 4.54
CA THR A 112 0.65 -18.23 3.70
C THR A 112 -0.65 -18.68 3.08
N LYS A 113 -0.61 -19.71 2.22
CA LYS A 113 -1.86 -20.29 1.69
C LYS A 113 -2.59 -21.07 2.78
N GLU A 114 -1.83 -21.65 3.70
CA GLU A 114 -2.28 -22.46 4.81
C GLU A 114 -2.80 -21.59 5.97
N ASP A 115 -2.27 -20.38 6.10
CA ASP A 115 -2.69 -19.36 7.06
C ASP A 115 -2.94 -18.01 6.33
N PRO A 116 -4.08 -17.87 5.65
CA PRO A 116 -4.43 -16.66 4.93
C PRO A 116 -4.86 -15.54 5.89
N LEU A 117 -4.70 -14.29 5.46
CA LEU A 117 -5.27 -13.16 6.18
C LEU A 117 -6.77 -13.36 6.41
N PRO A 118 -7.30 -12.90 7.56
CA PRO A 118 -8.73 -12.95 7.82
C PRO A 118 -9.49 -12.18 6.73
N LEU A 119 -10.73 -12.59 6.48
CA LEU A 119 -11.61 -11.82 5.61
C LEU A 119 -11.84 -10.45 6.25
N PHE A 120 -11.36 -9.39 5.58
CA PHE A 120 -11.58 -8.02 6.01
C PHE A 120 -13.07 -7.69 5.87
N ASP A 121 -13.74 -7.55 7.00
CA ASP A 121 -15.11 -7.04 7.09
C ASP A 121 -15.10 -5.55 7.44
N LYS A 122 -16.29 -4.98 7.66
CA LYS A 122 -16.45 -3.55 7.99
C LYS A 122 -15.89 -3.18 9.37
N GLU A 123 -15.54 -4.16 10.20
CA GLU A 123 -15.02 -3.97 11.55
C GLU A 123 -13.49 -4.17 11.62
N SER A 124 -12.91 -4.73 10.56
CA SER A 124 -11.48 -4.96 10.44
C SER A 124 -10.71 -3.64 10.35
N SER A 125 -9.66 -3.51 11.15
CA SER A 125 -8.76 -2.35 11.12
C SER A 125 -7.39 -2.77 10.60
N CYS A 126 -6.77 -1.91 9.79
CA CYS A 126 -5.40 -2.05 9.31
C CYS A 126 -4.59 -0.85 9.79
N VAL A 127 -3.32 -1.08 10.10
CA VAL A 127 -2.39 -0.01 10.46
C VAL A 127 -1.50 0.30 9.26
N ALA A 128 -1.40 1.58 8.91
CA ALA A 128 -0.48 2.09 7.90
C ALA A 128 0.63 2.87 8.61
N VAL A 129 1.88 2.50 8.34
CA VAL A 129 3.07 3.07 8.98
C VAL A 129 3.97 3.67 7.91
N GLY A 130 4.57 4.82 8.20
CA GLY A 130 5.57 5.44 7.33
C GLY A 130 5.69 6.94 7.54
N TRP A 131 6.41 7.60 6.63
CA TRP A 131 6.74 9.03 6.71
C TRP A 131 5.84 9.93 5.85
N GLY A 132 4.60 9.50 5.59
CA GLY A 132 3.58 10.35 4.95
C GLY A 132 3.73 10.56 3.44
N LEU A 133 4.59 9.82 2.74
CA LEU A 133 4.62 9.78 1.28
C LEU A 133 3.63 8.75 0.74
N THR A 134 2.58 9.23 0.06
CA THR A 134 1.55 8.40 -0.60
C THR A 134 1.77 8.28 -2.12
N ARG A 135 2.74 9.02 -2.66
CA ARG A 135 3.17 8.95 -4.05
C ARG A 135 4.70 9.03 -4.08
N PRO A 136 5.37 8.30 -4.99
CA PRO A 136 6.79 8.50 -5.23
C PRO A 136 7.04 9.98 -5.50
N LYS A 137 8.03 10.56 -4.83
CA LYS A 137 8.50 11.88 -5.22
C LYS A 137 9.31 11.72 -6.51
N ILE A 138 8.68 12.04 -7.64
CA ILE A 138 9.42 12.37 -8.86
C ILE A 138 10.29 13.57 -8.50
N PHE A 139 11.61 13.41 -8.55
CA PHE A 139 12.50 14.53 -8.33
C PHE A 139 12.40 15.47 -9.53
N ASP A 140 11.50 16.45 -9.43
CA ASP A 140 11.52 17.63 -10.28
C ASP A 140 12.61 18.56 -9.73
N PRO A 141 13.70 18.84 -10.48
CA PRO A 141 14.72 19.80 -10.05
C PRO A 141 14.17 21.21 -9.79
N GLU A 142 12.95 21.54 -10.22
CA GLU A 142 12.27 22.82 -9.95
C GLU A 142 11.43 22.82 -8.65
N GLU A 143 11.06 21.67 -8.07
CA GLU A 143 10.22 21.58 -6.85
C GLU A 143 11.05 21.49 -5.56
N LYS A 144 12.16 22.26 -5.48
CA LYS A 144 13.10 22.29 -4.34
C LYS A 144 12.53 22.91 -3.04
N SER A 145 11.25 23.29 -2.98
CA SER A 145 10.74 24.17 -1.90
C SER A 145 9.67 23.58 -0.97
N LYS A 146 9.26 22.32 -1.12
CA LYS A 146 8.18 21.77 -0.28
C LYS A 146 8.52 20.37 0.23
N SER A 147 9.48 20.32 1.15
CA SER A 147 9.47 19.26 2.14
C SER A 147 8.39 19.61 3.17
N PRO A 148 7.29 18.85 3.31
CA PRO A 148 6.49 18.94 4.52
C PRO A 148 7.36 18.37 5.64
N VAL A 149 7.90 19.27 6.46
CA VAL A 149 8.23 18.97 7.83
C VAL A 149 6.93 18.51 8.48
N LEU A 150 6.90 17.28 9.00
CA LEU A 150 5.86 16.82 9.90
C LEU A 150 5.86 17.70 11.16
#